data_AF-A0A4V1ZWZ1-F1
#
_entry.id   AF-A0A4V1ZWZ1-F1
#
_cell.length_a   1.000
_cell.length_b   1.000
_cell.length_c   1.000
_cell.angle_alpha   90.00
_cell.angle_beta   90.00
_cell.angle_gamma   90.00
#
_symmetry.space_group_name_H-M   'P 1'
#
loop_
_entity.id
_entity.type
_entity.pdbx_description
1 polymer ?
#
loop_
_entity_poly.entity_id
_entity_poly.type
_entity_poly.pdbx_seq_one_letter_code
_entity_poly.pdbx_strand_id
1 'polypeptide(L)'
;MLNPRTKDAVEILNGLVRINNRRIQFYQDLLRAPGLPGEYRELFAVLVGESYQNTIWIGIEIQTIEGSIDSPTPVNNIIPATAEKAICPPAANLLADCSAIETTIREAYSSALTSVYIPQYMRDLLKKQVRRLESAKRHIERLSS
;
A
#
# COMPACT_ATOMS: atom_id res chain seq x y z
N MET A 1 25.48 1.56 15.12
CA MET A 1 24.69 0.31 15.01
C MET A 1 23.39 0.53 15.75
N LEU A 2 22.26 0.28 15.09
CA LEU A 2 20.95 0.34 15.76
C LEU A 2 20.87 -0.70 16.88
N ASN A 3 20.19 -0.36 17.98
CA ASN A 3 19.89 -1.38 18.97
C ASN A 3 18.94 -2.43 18.34
N PRO A 4 18.91 -3.68 18.87
CA PRO A 4 18.13 -4.76 18.26
C PRO A 4 16.63 -4.45 18.11
N ARG A 5 16.01 -3.80 19.11
CA ARG A 5 14.59 -3.44 19.06
C ARG A 5 14.29 -2.42 17.95
N THR A 6 15.17 -1.45 17.75
CA THR A 6 15.06 -0.47 16.67
C THR A 6 15.21 -1.15 15.32
N LYS A 7 16.12 -2.12 15.19
CA LYS A 7 16.27 -2.90 13.95
C LYS A 7 14.99 -3.68 13.61
N ASP A 8 14.37 -4.34 14.57
CA ASP A 8 13.13 -5.10 14.35
C ASP A 8 11.97 -4.17 13.97
N ALA A 9 11.88 -2.98 14.59
CA ALA A 9 10.92 -1.96 14.21
C ALA A 9 11.13 -1.49 12.76
N VAL A 10 12.38 -1.18 12.38
CA VAL A 10 12.74 -0.77 11.01
C VAL A 10 12.37 -1.87 10.00
N GLU A 11 12.63 -3.13 10.31
CA GLU A 11 12.29 -4.25 9.42
C GLU A 11 10.78 -4.37 9.19
N ILE A 12 9.97 -4.24 10.25
CA ILE A 12 8.51 -4.26 10.14
C ILE A 12 8.02 -3.08 9.29
N LEU A 13 8.53 -1.88 9.54
CA LEU A 13 8.14 -0.67 8.80
C LEU A 13 8.55 -0.77 7.32
N ASN A 14 9.74 -1.28 7.02
CA ASN A 14 10.15 -1.56 5.65
C ASN A 14 9.25 -2.62 4.99
N GLY A 15 8.76 -3.61 5.74
CA GLY A 15 7.71 -4.53 5.29
C GLY A 15 6.43 -3.80 4.87
N LEU A 16 6.00 -2.82 5.67
CA LEU A 16 4.84 -1.98 5.34
C LEU A 16 5.08 -1.07 4.13
N VAL A 17 6.29 -0.56 3.94
CA VAL A 17 6.66 0.18 2.72
C VAL A 17 6.57 -0.72 1.50
N ARG A 18 7.12 -1.93 1.55
CA ARG A 18 7.08 -2.91 0.44
C ARG A 18 5.64 -3.26 0.05
N ILE A 19 4.76 -3.53 1.00
CA ILE A 19 3.36 -3.87 0.68
C ILE A 19 2.59 -2.68 0.09
N ASN A 20 2.87 -1.44 0.55
CA ASN A 20 2.28 -0.25 -0.09
C ASN A 20 2.82 -0.03 -1.50
N ASN A 21 4.12 -0.25 -1.74
CA ASN A 21 4.70 -0.21 -3.09
C ASN A 21 4.05 -1.24 -4.02
N ARG A 22 3.76 -2.45 -3.52
CA ARG A 22 3.01 -3.46 -4.29
C ARG A 22 1.58 -3.00 -4.59
N ARG A 23 0.90 -2.38 -3.63
CA ARG A 23 -0.44 -1.80 -3.82
C ARG A 23 -0.44 -0.67 -4.85
N ILE A 24 0.56 0.22 -4.80
CA ILE A 24 0.77 1.28 -5.81
C ILE A 24 0.89 0.66 -7.19
N GLN A 25 1.81 -0.29 -7.35
CA GLN A 25 2.07 -0.92 -8.64
C GLN A 25 0.81 -1.57 -9.21
N PHE A 26 0.09 -2.34 -8.40
CA PHE A 26 -1.14 -3.01 -8.80
C PHE A 26 -2.19 -2.04 -9.36
N TYR A 27 -2.54 -0.98 -8.61
CA TYR A 27 -3.55 -0.04 -9.08
C TYR A 27 -3.07 0.82 -10.24
N GLN A 28 -1.77 1.14 -10.31
CA GLN A 28 -1.20 1.82 -11.49
C GLN A 28 -1.29 0.94 -12.74
N ASP A 29 -1.08 -0.37 -12.62
CA ASP A 29 -1.23 -1.31 -13.74
C ASP A 29 -2.68 -1.40 -14.20
N LEU A 30 -3.63 -1.46 -13.27
CA LEU A 30 -5.06 -1.43 -13.59
C LEU A 30 -5.47 -0.12 -14.27
N LEU A 31 -5.02 1.03 -13.78
CA LEU A 31 -5.32 2.34 -14.38
C LEU A 31 -4.84 2.46 -15.84
N ARG A 32 -3.79 1.71 -16.19
CA ARG A 32 -3.22 1.62 -17.54
C ARG A 32 -3.85 0.55 -18.41
N ALA A 33 -4.54 -0.41 -17.81
CA ALA A 33 -5.17 -1.50 -18.52
C ALA A 33 -6.28 -0.98 -19.46
N PRO A 34 -6.24 -1.33 -20.76
CA PRO A 34 -7.32 -1.00 -21.66
C PRO A 34 -8.60 -1.70 -21.21
N GLY A 35 -9.73 -1.01 -21.34
CA GLY A 35 -11.03 -1.53 -20.93
C GLY A 35 -11.38 -1.38 -19.45
N LEU A 36 -10.52 -0.75 -18.63
CA LEU A 36 -10.88 -0.43 -17.25
C LEU A 36 -12.12 0.49 -17.21
N PRO A 37 -13.22 0.06 -16.56
CA PRO A 37 -14.42 0.88 -16.39
C PRO A 37 -14.12 2.25 -15.77
N GLY A 38 -14.79 3.29 -16.28
CA GLY A 38 -14.56 4.67 -15.84
C GLY A 38 -14.80 4.87 -14.35
N GLU A 39 -15.81 4.19 -13.79
CA GLU A 39 -16.19 4.26 -12.38
C GLU A 39 -15.10 3.77 -11.41
N TYR A 40 -14.19 2.90 -11.84
CA TYR A 40 -13.08 2.41 -11.01
C TYR A 40 -11.86 3.32 -11.05
N ARG A 41 -11.73 4.18 -12.07
CA ARG A 41 -10.53 4.99 -12.29
C ARG A 41 -10.27 5.96 -11.16
N GLU A 42 -11.31 6.68 -10.73
CA GLU A 42 -11.18 7.66 -9.66
C GLU A 42 -10.77 6.97 -8.35
N LEU A 43 -11.46 5.88 -7.98
CA LEU A 43 -11.13 5.11 -6.79
C LEU A 43 -9.67 4.63 -6.84
N PHE A 44 -9.26 3.96 -7.92
CA PHE A 44 -7.90 3.42 -8.01
C PHE A 44 -6.82 4.50 -7.96
N ALA A 45 -7.07 5.68 -8.55
CA ALA A 45 -6.17 6.82 -8.44
C ALA A 45 -6.04 7.31 -6.99
N VAL A 46 -7.16 7.38 -6.25
CA VAL A 46 -7.15 7.69 -4.81
C VAL A 46 -6.34 6.66 -4.04
N LEU A 47 -6.54 5.36 -4.29
CA LEU A 47 -5.82 4.29 -3.59
C LEU A 47 -4.31 4.33 -3.84
N VAL A 48 -3.89 4.68 -5.05
CA VAL A 48 -2.48 4.97 -5.37
C VAL A 48 -1.96 6.13 -4.53
N GLY A 49 -2.67 7.26 -4.50
CA GLY A 49 -2.28 8.44 -3.73
C GLY A 49 -2.18 8.19 -2.22
N GLU A 50 -3.13 7.46 -1.65
CA GLU A 50 -3.09 7.05 -0.24
C GLU A 50 -1.88 6.16 0.07
N SER A 51 -1.56 5.23 -0.83
CA SER A 51 -0.42 4.33 -0.65
C SER A 51 0.90 5.11 -0.69
N TYR A 52 1.03 6.07 -1.60
CA TYR A 52 2.17 7.00 -1.64
C TYR A 52 2.31 7.80 -0.33
N GLN A 53 1.20 8.33 0.18
CA GLN A 53 1.24 9.04 1.47
C GLN A 53 1.69 8.10 2.59
N ASN A 54 1.20 6.86 2.62
CA ASN A 54 1.58 5.90 3.65
C ASN A 54 3.08 5.60 3.63
N THR A 55 3.66 5.35 2.45
CA THR A 55 5.10 5.07 2.34
C THR A 55 5.95 6.26 2.73
N ILE A 56 5.54 7.49 2.39
CA ILE A 56 6.24 8.72 2.80
C ILE A 56 6.25 8.84 4.32
N TRP A 57 5.08 8.75 4.97
CA TRP A 57 5.00 8.87 6.42
C TRP A 57 5.78 7.78 7.14
N ILE A 58 5.67 6.52 6.69
CA ILE A 58 6.47 5.43 7.28
C ILE A 58 7.97 5.65 7.06
N GLY A 59 8.36 6.15 5.89
CA GLY A 59 9.76 6.47 5.58
C GLY A 59 10.34 7.52 6.51
N ILE A 60 9.58 8.58 6.82
CA ILE A 60 9.95 9.61 7.80
C ILE A 60 10.17 8.96 9.18
N GLU A 61 9.29 8.07 9.60
CA GLU A 61 9.43 7.38 10.89
C GLU A 61 10.65 6.46 10.94
N ILE A 62 10.95 5.72 9.86
CA ILE A 62 12.16 4.90 9.73
C ILE A 62 13.41 5.77 9.90
N GLN A 63 13.47 6.92 9.22
CA GLN A 63 14.60 7.83 9.31
C GLN A 63 14.74 8.47 10.70
N THR A 64 13.61 8.76 11.36
CA THR A 64 13.58 9.33 12.72
C THR A 64 14.22 8.39 13.76
N ILE A 65 14.13 7.08 13.54
CA ILE A 65 14.81 6.06 14.37
C ILE A 65 16.16 5.62 13.80
N GLU A 66 16.78 6.45 12.95
CA GLU A 66 18.08 6.21 12.31
C GLU A 66 18.12 4.93 11.44
N GLY A 67 16.96 4.47 10.98
CA GLY A 67 16.82 3.35 10.07
C GLY A 67 17.01 3.73 8.60
N SER A 68 17.32 2.72 7.79
CA SER A 68 17.39 2.84 6.34
C SER A 68 16.11 2.34 5.68
N ILE A 69 15.67 3.01 4.62
CA ILE A 69 14.53 2.58 3.81
C ILE A 69 15.04 1.61 2.75
N ASP A 70 14.59 0.35 2.80
CA ASP A 70 15.07 -0.71 1.89
C ASP A 70 14.47 -0.61 0.48
N SER A 71 13.27 -0.03 0.38
CA SER A 71 12.49 0.01 -0.85
C SER A 71 11.90 1.41 -1.01
N PRO A 72 12.66 2.35 -1.58
CA PRO A 72 12.19 3.71 -1.73
C PRO A 72 10.86 3.75 -2.49
N THR A 73 10.03 4.70 -2.09
CA THR A 73 8.75 4.94 -2.77
C THR A 73 9.00 5.24 -4.25
N PRO A 74 8.27 4.64 -5.21
CA PRO A 74 8.52 4.88 -6.62
C PRO A 74 8.20 6.35 -7.00
N VAL A 75 9.24 7.19 -7.07
CA VAL A 75 9.10 8.66 -7.27
C VAL A 75 8.79 9.02 -8.74
N ASN A 76 9.11 8.13 -9.68
CA ASN A 76 8.97 8.36 -11.12
C ASN A 76 8.59 7.06 -11.84
N ASN A 77 7.39 6.54 -11.60
CA ASN A 77 6.82 5.52 -12.47
C ASN A 77 6.33 6.14 -13.79
N ILE A 78 7.20 6.90 -14.48
CA ILE A 78 7.11 7.09 -15.94
C ILE A 78 7.46 5.73 -16.53
N ILE A 79 6.50 4.80 -16.48
CA ILE A 79 6.69 3.49 -17.08
C ILE A 79 6.74 3.71 -18.60
N PRO A 80 7.76 3.18 -19.30
CA PRO A 80 7.92 3.35 -20.72
C PRO A 80 6.61 3.08 -21.46
N ALA A 81 6.28 3.90 -22.46
CA ALA A 81 5.09 3.72 -23.30
C ALA A 81 5.04 2.33 -23.98
N THR A 82 6.15 1.59 -23.96
CA THR A 82 6.35 0.25 -24.52
C THR A 82 6.09 -0.90 -23.54
N ALA A 83 5.73 -0.64 -22.28
CA ALA A 83 5.31 -1.73 -21.38
C ALA A 83 4.04 -2.38 -21.95
N GLU A 84 4.10 -3.69 -22.18
CA GLU A 84 2.96 -4.48 -22.63
C GLU A 84 1.79 -4.25 -21.67
N LYS A 85 0.72 -3.66 -22.18
CA LYS A 85 -0.45 -3.36 -21.36
C LYS A 85 -1.19 -4.67 -21.11
N ALA A 86 -1.16 -5.16 -19.88
CA ALA A 86 -2.04 -6.23 -19.46
C ALA A 86 -3.50 -5.81 -19.72
N ILE A 87 -4.26 -6.68 -20.38
CA ILE A 87 -5.69 -6.45 -20.63
C ILE A 87 -6.40 -6.42 -19.27
N CYS A 88 -7.34 -5.49 -19.10
CA CYS A 88 -8.12 -5.43 -17.87
C CYS A 88 -8.87 -6.76 -17.69
N PRO A 89 -8.73 -7.43 -16.53
CA PRO A 89 -9.48 -8.66 -16.28
C PRO A 89 -10.99 -8.38 -16.25
N PRO A 90 -11.83 -9.42 -16.46
CA PRO A 90 -13.27 -9.31 -16.25
C PRO A 90 -13.60 -8.75 -14.87
N ALA A 91 -14.68 -7.97 -14.75
CA ALA A 91 -15.01 -7.23 -13.53
C ALA A 91 -15.01 -8.09 -12.25
N ALA A 92 -15.55 -9.31 -12.31
CA ALA A 92 -15.55 -10.24 -11.17
C ALA A 92 -14.13 -10.60 -10.70
N ASN A 93 -13.22 -10.91 -11.64
CA ASN A 93 -11.83 -11.24 -11.33
C ASN A 93 -11.07 -9.99 -10.85
N LEU A 94 -11.31 -8.84 -11.51
CA LEU A 94 -10.73 -7.55 -11.12
C LEU A 94 -11.02 -7.21 -9.65
N LEU A 95 -12.30 -7.29 -9.26
CA LEU A 95 -12.72 -6.94 -7.91
C LEU A 95 -12.27 -7.97 -6.87
N ALA A 96 -12.21 -9.25 -7.25
CA ALA A 96 -11.61 -10.29 -6.41
C ALA A 96 -10.12 -10.00 -6.13
N ASP A 97 -9.35 -9.65 -7.16
CA ASP A 97 -7.93 -9.30 -7.03
C ASP A 97 -7.74 -8.03 -6.17
N CYS A 98 -8.58 -7.02 -6.38
CA CYS A 98 -8.57 -5.80 -5.55
C CYS A 98 -8.84 -6.15 -4.07
N SER A 99 -9.87 -6.95 -3.80
CA SER A 99 -10.22 -7.36 -2.44
C SER A 99 -9.11 -8.18 -1.78
N ALA A 100 -8.43 -9.04 -2.55
CA ALA A 100 -7.29 -9.81 -2.07
C ALA A 100 -6.14 -8.89 -1.64
N ILE A 101 -5.76 -7.92 -2.48
CA ILE A 101 -4.70 -6.95 -2.15
C ILE A 101 -5.06 -6.10 -0.93
N GLU A 102 -6.31 -5.61 -0.83
CA GLU A 102 -6.75 -4.85 0.34
C GLU A 102 -6.77 -5.69 1.61
N THR A 103 -7.02 -6.99 1.50
CA THR A 103 -6.96 -7.91 2.63
C THR A 103 -5.51 -8.10 3.08
N THR A 104 -4.61 -8.43 2.15
CA THR A 104 -3.19 -8.63 2.46
C THR A 104 -2.55 -7.41 3.11
N ILE A 105 -2.83 -6.20 2.61
CA ILE A 105 -2.27 -4.99 3.21
C ILE A 105 -2.83 -4.74 4.62
N ARG A 106 -4.13 -4.95 4.85
CA ARG A 106 -4.73 -4.82 6.19
C ARG A 106 -4.15 -5.83 7.19
N GLU A 107 -3.92 -7.06 6.76
CA GLU A 107 -3.29 -8.10 7.59
C GLU A 107 -1.85 -7.72 7.97
N ALA A 108 -1.07 -7.20 7.02
CA ALA A 108 0.28 -6.72 7.28
C ALA A 108 0.29 -5.59 8.33
N TYR A 109 -0.63 -4.63 8.21
CA TYR A 109 -0.76 -3.55 9.18
C TYR A 109 -1.24 -4.04 10.56
N SER A 110 -2.16 -5.00 10.58
CA SER A 110 -2.65 -5.61 11.83
C SER A 110 -1.52 -6.34 12.54
N SER A 111 -0.70 -7.10 11.81
CA SER A 111 0.50 -7.77 12.34
C SER A 111 1.52 -6.76 12.88
N ALA A 112 1.78 -5.65 12.16
CA ALA A 112 2.65 -4.59 12.66
C ALA A 112 2.11 -3.96 13.96
N LEU A 113 0.79 -3.75 14.05
CA LEU A 113 0.11 -3.19 15.22
C LEU A 113 0.08 -4.13 16.43
N THR A 114 0.33 -5.43 16.29
CA THR A 114 0.46 -6.37 17.42
C THR A 114 1.90 -6.59 17.85
N SER A 115 2.87 -6.25 17.00
CA SER A 115 4.30 -6.37 17.33
C SER A 115 4.69 -5.52 18.53
N VAL A 116 5.48 -6.08 19.45
CA VAL A 116 6.04 -5.37 20.62
C VAL A 116 7.11 -4.35 20.25
N TYR A 117 7.69 -4.45 19.05
CA TYR A 117 8.79 -3.59 18.60
C TYR A 117 8.32 -2.23 18.09
N ILE A 118 7.03 -2.09 17.72
CA ILE A 118 6.49 -0.83 17.24
C ILE A 118 6.22 0.13 18.42
N PRO A 119 6.87 1.30 18.46
CA PRO A 119 6.63 2.30 19.51
C PRO A 119 5.20 2.86 19.46
N GLN A 120 4.70 3.33 20.61
CA GLN A 120 3.33 3.82 20.74
C GLN A 120 2.98 4.94 19.75
N TYR A 121 3.88 5.91 19.55
CA TYR A 121 3.65 7.02 18.63
C TYR A 121 3.47 6.55 17.17
N MET A 122 4.21 5.52 16.75
CA MET A 122 4.05 4.92 15.43
C MET A 122 2.73 4.14 15.31
N ARG A 123 2.25 3.52 16.39
CA ARG A 123 0.94 2.83 16.35
C ARG A 123 -0.19 3.78 16.01
N ASP A 124 -0.11 5.04 16.45
CA ASP A 124 -1.16 6.01 16.15
C ASP A 124 -1.14 6.45 14.68
N LEU A 125 0.05 6.57 14.08
CA LEU A 125 0.19 6.71 12.63
C LEU A 125 -0.41 5.50 11.89
N LEU A 126 0.00 4.29 12.26
CA LEU A 126 -0.45 3.06 11.60
C LEU A 126 -1.96 2.86 11.75
N LYS A 127 -2.57 3.19 12.90
CA LYS A 127 -4.03 3.15 13.09
C LYS A 127 -4.76 4.11 12.15
N LYS A 128 -4.24 5.31 11.92
CA LYS A 128 -4.82 6.26 10.95
C LYS A 128 -4.74 5.71 9.52
N GLN A 129 -3.66 5.02 9.18
CA GLN A 129 -3.49 4.37 7.88
C GLN A 129 -4.42 3.16 7.73
N VAL A 130 -4.56 2.32 8.76
CA VAL A 130 -5.55 1.22 8.80
C VAL A 130 -6.95 1.75 8.50
N ARG A 131 -7.41 2.82 9.16
CA ARG A 131 -8.75 3.38 8.89
C ARG A 131 -8.99 3.74 7.42
N ARG A 132 -7.95 4.20 6.71
CA ARG A 132 -8.00 4.47 5.27
C ARG A 132 -8.10 3.18 4.46
N LEU A 133 -7.28 2.17 4.77
CA LEU A 133 -7.34 0.84 4.14
C LEU A 133 -8.69 0.15 4.36
N GLU A 134 -9.27 0.27 5.55
CA GLU A 134 -10.63 -0.19 5.85
C GLU A 134 -11.68 0.48 4.96
N SER A 135 -11.54 1.80 4.76
CA SER A 135 -12.43 2.57 3.89
C SER A 135 -12.29 2.14 2.43
N ALA A 136 -11.06 1.89 1.97
CA ALA A 136 -10.77 1.40 0.63
C ALA A 136 -11.43 0.02 0.39
N LYS A 137 -11.23 -0.94 1.31
CA LYS A 137 -11.85 -2.27 1.18
C LYS A 137 -13.37 -2.20 1.13
N ARG A 138 -14.01 -1.42 2.02
CA ARG A 138 -15.46 -1.21 1.98
C ARG A 138 -15.94 -0.56 0.68
N HIS A 139 -15.12 0.28 0.06
CA HIS A 139 -15.46 0.83 -1.25
C HIS A 139 -15.43 -0.26 -2.32
N ILE A 140 -14.37 -1.07 -2.35
CA ILE A 140 -14.26 -2.19 -3.30
C ILE A 140 -15.40 -3.20 -3.12
N GLU A 141 -15.76 -3.54 -1.88
CA GLU A 141 -16.87 -4.46 -1.59
C GLU A 141 -18.21 -3.93 -2.13
N ARG A 142 -18.46 -2.62 -2.05
CA ARG A 142 -19.67 -1.99 -2.61
C ARG A 142 -19.72 -2.05 -4.13
N LEU A 143 -18.57 -2.14 -4.81
CA LEU A 143 -18.52 -2.30 -6.27
C LEU A 143 -18.76 -3.75 -6.70
N SER A 144 -18.57 -4.71 -5.79
CA SER A 144 -18.81 -6.14 -6.01
C SER A 144 -20.24 -6.58 -5.69
N SER A 145 -21.07 -5.66 -5.18
CA SER A 145 -22.45 -5.89 -4.71
C SER A 145 -23.45 -5.61 -5.82
#